data_AF-A0A382SWD0-F1
#
_entry.id   AF-A0A382SWD0-F1
#
_cell.length_a   1.000
_cell.length_b   1.000
_cell.length_c   1.000
_cell.angle_alpha   90.00
_cell.angle_beta   90.00
_cell.angle_gamma   90.00
#
_symmetry.space_group_name_H-M   'P 1'
#
loop_
_entity.id
_entity.type
_entity.pdbx_description
1 polymer ?
#
loop_
_entity_poly.entity_id
_entity_poly.type
_entity_poly.pdbx_seq_one_letter_code
_entity_poly.pdbx_strand_id
1 'polypeptide(L)'
;MTKTELAKVSENDKNAIAEIIDLETYPRTVKEIRGKLRHTGRDIPEYLITRTLRSLLSEGKLRFKGGRWVSNELFDQIKEVQTGFTPRSIERPRLSYTGEQSLQTVNPDFTRLSGAAENLSEDQGTHVQKGPWDTFRSTLSYYTECLRNEEGADASAFIEDLGKKYLFANGIGNWYPRTGESWSYVIPLGPHISDFIQALSRNAVDNIVVLGYPIEAVHIKRTDAPDTRFLRPVFQYILDTRFTDNSINISTSDAQPEISLEWMKYSLK
;
A
#
# COMPACT_ATOMS: atom_id res chain seq x y z
N MET A 1 39.38 -8.53 -31.32
CA MET A 1 38.33 -8.92 -30.36
C MET A 1 38.70 -10.26 -29.76
N THR A 2 39.38 -10.23 -28.61
CA THR A 2 39.81 -11.42 -27.89
C THR A 2 38.61 -12.04 -27.18
N LYS A 3 38.26 -13.28 -27.54
CA LYS A 3 37.29 -14.09 -26.79
C LYS A 3 37.79 -14.19 -25.36
N THR A 4 37.12 -13.53 -24.42
CA THR A 4 37.35 -13.73 -23.00
C THR A 4 36.88 -15.14 -22.66
N GLU A 5 37.81 -16.09 -22.58
CA GLU A 5 37.51 -17.43 -22.09
C GLU A 5 37.07 -17.32 -20.64
N LEU A 6 35.76 -17.40 -20.42
CA LEU A 6 35.17 -17.39 -19.09
C LEU A 6 35.71 -18.60 -18.31
N ALA A 7 36.33 -18.34 -17.15
CA ALA A 7 36.82 -19.38 -16.24
C ALA A 7 35.75 -20.46 -16.04
N LYS A 8 36.08 -21.69 -16.42
CA LYS A 8 35.22 -22.86 -16.25
C LYS A 8 35.59 -23.56 -14.94
N VAL A 9 34.58 -23.86 -14.15
CA VAL A 9 34.71 -24.73 -12.97
C VAL A 9 34.98 -26.15 -13.46
N SER A 10 35.94 -26.85 -12.86
CA SER A 10 36.26 -28.24 -13.19
C SER A 10 35.04 -29.14 -12.98
N GLU A 11 34.87 -30.20 -13.77
CA GLU A 11 33.78 -31.17 -13.55
C GLU A 11 33.84 -31.79 -12.14
N ASN A 12 35.04 -31.91 -11.57
CA ASN A 12 35.23 -32.36 -10.18
C ASN A 12 34.59 -31.39 -9.17
N ASP A 13 34.67 -30.08 -9.42
CA ASP A 13 34.10 -29.05 -8.57
C ASP A 13 32.58 -28.95 -8.74
N LYS A 14 32.06 -29.22 -9.95
CA LYS A 14 30.62 -29.33 -10.18
C LYS A 14 30.02 -30.52 -9.42
N ASN A 15 30.69 -31.67 -9.43
CA ASN A 15 30.26 -32.85 -8.69
C ASN A 15 30.31 -32.59 -7.18
N ALA A 16 31.35 -31.93 -6.68
CA ALA A 16 31.45 -31.55 -5.27
C ALA A 16 30.33 -30.59 -4.83
N ILE A 17 29.90 -29.66 -5.70
CA ILE A 17 28.77 -28.76 -5.42
C ILE A 17 27.44 -29.55 -5.35
N ALA A 18 27.24 -30.51 -6.26
CA ALA A 18 26.04 -31.35 -6.26
C ALA A 18 25.99 -32.25 -5.02
N GLU A 19 27.11 -32.91 -4.69
CA GLU A 19 27.24 -33.78 -3.52
C GLU A 19 26.98 -33.02 -2.21
N ILE A 20 27.49 -31.79 -2.08
CA ILE A 20 27.19 -30.95 -0.91
C ILE A 20 25.69 -30.74 -0.78
N ILE A 21 24.97 -30.46 -1.86
CA ILE A 21 23.53 -30.18 -1.80
C ILE A 21 22.72 -31.45 -1.55
N ASP A 22 23.12 -32.59 -2.10
CA ASP A 22 22.45 -33.87 -1.86
C ASP A 22 22.62 -34.37 -0.42
N LEU A 23 23.74 -34.02 0.23
CA LEU A 23 23.97 -34.31 1.66
C LEU A 23 23.20 -33.36 2.60
N GLU A 24 22.64 -32.25 2.10
CA GLU A 24 21.91 -31.32 2.95
C GLU A 24 20.47 -31.76 3.21
N THR A 25 20.11 -31.76 4.48
CA THR A 25 18.73 -31.94 4.95
C THR A 25 17.89 -30.65 4.94
N TYR A 26 18.48 -29.52 4.53
CA TYR A 26 17.80 -28.22 4.50
C TYR A 26 18.22 -27.37 3.29
N PRO A 27 17.31 -26.54 2.74
CA PRO A 27 17.64 -25.58 1.69
C PRO A 27 18.78 -24.64 2.09
N ARG A 28 19.78 -24.44 1.22
CA ARG A 28 20.97 -23.62 1.49
C ARG A 28 21.15 -22.43 0.56
N THR A 29 21.70 -21.36 1.10
CA THR A 29 22.15 -20.19 0.34
C THR A 29 23.52 -20.43 -0.31
N VAL A 30 23.85 -19.65 -1.35
CA VAL A 30 25.17 -19.71 -2.02
C VAL A 30 26.31 -19.42 -1.04
N LYS A 31 26.09 -18.55 -0.05
CA LYS A 31 27.08 -18.20 0.98
C LYS A 31 27.39 -19.39 1.90
N GLU A 32 26.37 -20.15 2.29
CA GLU A 32 26.53 -21.37 3.08
C GLU A 32 27.21 -22.48 2.26
N ILE A 33 26.83 -22.65 1.00
CA ILE A 33 27.47 -23.60 0.08
C ILE A 33 28.96 -23.26 -0.09
N ARG A 34 29.31 -21.98 -0.29
CA ARG A 34 30.71 -21.53 -0.33
C ARG A 34 31.43 -21.83 0.98
N GLY A 35 30.78 -21.57 2.11
CA GLY A 35 31.31 -21.90 3.43
C GLY A 35 31.69 -23.38 3.50
N LYS A 36 30.79 -24.29 3.09
CA LYS A 36 31.05 -25.74 3.11
C LYS A 36 32.12 -26.17 2.11
N LEU A 37 32.14 -25.60 0.90
CA LEU A 37 33.20 -25.84 -0.08
C LEU A 37 34.59 -25.49 0.48
N ARG A 38 34.70 -24.37 1.22
CA ARG A 38 35.96 -23.99 1.88
C ARG A 38 36.42 -25.01 2.92
N HIS A 39 35.51 -25.64 3.65
CA HIS A 39 35.86 -26.72 4.59
C HIS A 39 36.38 -27.98 3.88
N THR A 40 36.01 -28.19 2.61
CA THR A 40 36.57 -29.26 1.77
C THR A 40 37.88 -28.86 1.06
N GLY A 41 38.45 -27.70 1.39
CA GLY A 41 39.68 -27.18 0.77
C GLY A 41 39.48 -26.51 -0.60
N ARG A 42 38.24 -26.28 -1.03
CA ARG A 42 37.90 -25.65 -2.31
C ARG A 42 37.47 -24.21 -2.11
N ASP A 43 38.32 -23.25 -2.51
CA ASP A 43 37.96 -21.83 -2.49
C ASP A 43 37.43 -21.38 -3.85
N ILE A 44 36.12 -21.54 -4.06
CA ILE A 44 35.44 -21.17 -5.31
C ILE A 44 34.70 -19.84 -5.11
N PRO A 45 34.90 -18.84 -5.99
CA PRO A 45 34.14 -17.60 -5.99
C PRO A 45 32.62 -17.81 -6.11
N GLU A 46 31.82 -16.99 -5.42
CA GLU A 46 30.34 -17.12 -5.40
C GLU A 46 29.70 -17.04 -6.79
N TYR A 47 30.26 -16.23 -7.70
CA TYR A 47 29.74 -16.09 -9.05
C TYR A 47 29.91 -17.39 -9.87
N LEU A 48 30.98 -18.16 -9.62
CA LEU A 48 31.21 -19.46 -10.25
C LEU A 48 30.27 -20.51 -9.67
N ILE A 49 30.06 -20.52 -8.35
CA ILE A 49 29.09 -21.40 -7.68
C ILE A 49 27.67 -21.11 -8.19
N THR A 50 27.28 -19.84 -8.26
CA THR A 50 25.96 -19.45 -8.76
C THR A 50 25.76 -19.88 -10.21
N ARG A 51 26.81 -19.77 -11.03
CA ARG A 51 26.77 -20.20 -12.44
C ARG A 51 26.64 -21.71 -12.59
N THR A 52 27.37 -22.50 -11.81
CA THR A 52 27.25 -23.97 -11.84
C THR A 52 25.90 -24.44 -11.32
N LEU A 53 25.38 -23.83 -10.26
CA LEU A 53 24.04 -24.11 -9.73
C LEU A 53 22.94 -23.81 -10.77
N ARG A 54 23.07 -22.73 -11.55
CA ARG A 54 22.17 -22.45 -12.67
C ARG A 54 22.28 -23.48 -13.81
N SER A 55 23.49 -23.99 -14.09
CA SER A 55 23.68 -25.10 -15.04
C SER A 55 22.97 -26.37 -14.54
N LEU A 56 23.18 -26.73 -13.28
CA LEU A 56 22.56 -27.90 -12.65
C LEU A 56 21.03 -27.79 -12.54
N LEU A 57 20.50 -26.56 -12.40
CA LEU A 57 19.07 -26.27 -12.49
C LEU A 57 18.53 -26.53 -13.90
N SER A 58 19.26 -26.09 -14.94
CA SER A 58 18.87 -26.34 -16.34
C SER A 58 18.94 -27.82 -16.72
N GLU A 59 19.85 -28.57 -16.09
CA GLU A 59 19.96 -30.03 -16.20
C GLU A 59 18.92 -30.77 -15.35
N GLY A 60 18.12 -30.06 -14.55
CA GLY A 60 17.06 -30.64 -13.72
C GLY A 60 17.55 -31.39 -12.47
N LYS A 61 18.82 -31.26 -12.08
CA LYS A 61 19.40 -31.96 -10.92
C LYS A 61 19.11 -31.26 -9.59
N LEU A 62 18.81 -29.96 -9.62
CA LEU A 62 18.59 -29.13 -8.43
C LEU A 62 17.32 -28.28 -8.58
N ARG A 63 16.77 -27.82 -7.44
CA ARG A 63 15.67 -26.84 -7.37
C ARG A 63 16.09 -25.59 -6.61
N PHE A 64 15.39 -24.49 -6.89
CA PHE A 64 15.58 -23.21 -6.20
C PHE A 64 14.23 -22.74 -5.63
N LYS A 65 14.12 -22.58 -4.31
CA LYS A 65 12.90 -22.16 -3.61
C LYS A 65 13.25 -21.17 -2.50
N GLY A 66 12.60 -20.01 -2.47
CA GLY A 66 12.75 -19.01 -1.39
C GLY A 66 14.17 -18.46 -1.22
N GLY A 67 14.94 -18.30 -2.30
CA GLY A 67 16.32 -17.81 -2.22
C GLY A 67 17.37 -18.87 -1.88
N ARG A 68 16.97 -20.14 -1.82
CA ARG A 68 17.81 -21.27 -1.38
C ARG A 68 17.81 -22.41 -2.40
N TRP A 69 18.93 -23.09 -2.52
CA TRP A 69 19.17 -24.25 -3.37
C TRP A 69 18.89 -25.54 -2.62
N VAL A 70 18.28 -26.49 -3.31
CA VAL A 70 17.73 -27.73 -2.74
C VAL A 70 17.94 -28.89 -3.73
N SER A 71 18.20 -30.10 -3.23
CA SER A 71 18.14 -31.32 -4.03
C SER A 71 16.70 -31.64 -4.43
N ASN A 72 16.50 -32.44 -5.49
CA ASN A 72 15.15 -32.84 -5.89
C ASN A 72 14.44 -33.67 -4.81
N GLU A 73 15.16 -34.57 -4.14
CA GLU A 73 14.62 -35.44 -3.10
C GLU A 73 14.10 -34.64 -1.90
N LEU A 74 14.85 -33.61 -1.48
CA LEU A 74 14.44 -32.75 -0.38
C LEU A 74 13.30 -31.80 -0.78
N PHE A 75 13.23 -31.40 -2.06
CA PHE A 75 12.14 -30.57 -2.56
C PHE A 75 10.79 -31.28 -2.46
N ASP A 76 10.73 -32.58 -2.80
CA ASP A 76 9.49 -33.36 -2.75
C ASP A 76 9.02 -33.62 -1.30
N GLN A 77 9.95 -33.62 -0.34
CA GLN A 77 9.64 -33.75 1.09
C GLN A 77 9.13 -32.44 1.70
N ILE A 78 9.48 -31.27 1.14
CA ILE A 78 9.06 -29.95 1.64
C ILE A 78 7.73 -29.54 0.99
N LYS A 79 6.61 -30.09 1.52
CA LYS A 79 5.25 -29.64 1.15
C LYS A 79 4.96 -28.20 1.59
N GLU A 80 5.51 -27.77 2.73
CA GLU A 80 5.36 -26.42 3.27
C GLU A 80 6.71 -25.80 3.60
N VAL A 81 6.91 -24.55 3.16
CA VAL A 81 8.16 -23.83 3.41
C VAL A 81 8.17 -23.40 4.88
N GLN A 82 8.99 -24.06 5.71
CA GLN A 82 9.37 -23.48 7.00
C GLN A 82 10.34 -22.32 6.74
N THR A 83 9.80 -21.18 6.33
CA THR A 83 10.49 -19.92 6.58
C THR A 83 10.55 -19.77 8.10
N GLY A 84 11.69 -19.38 8.67
CA GLY A 84 11.79 -19.05 10.10
C GLY A 84 10.93 -17.85 10.53
N PHE A 85 10.00 -17.43 9.66
CA PHE A 85 8.90 -16.56 9.95
C PHE A 85 7.81 -17.44 10.55
N THR A 86 7.68 -17.45 11.87
CA THR A 86 6.36 -17.68 12.44
C THR A 86 5.50 -16.58 11.82
N PRO A 87 4.43 -16.90 11.06
CA PRO A 87 3.45 -15.87 10.78
C PRO A 87 2.96 -15.48 12.16
N ARG A 88 3.43 -14.34 12.68
CA ARG A 88 2.63 -13.60 13.63
C ARG A 88 1.35 -13.37 12.86
N SER A 89 0.37 -14.23 13.12
CA SER A 89 -1.01 -14.00 12.75
C SER A 89 -1.36 -12.75 13.52
N ILE A 90 -1.02 -11.60 12.95
CA ILE A 90 -1.57 -10.33 13.36
C ILE A 90 -3.04 -10.54 13.10
N GLU A 91 -3.81 -10.71 14.18
CA GLU A 91 -5.26 -10.76 14.07
C GLU A 91 -5.66 -9.52 13.28
N ARG A 92 -6.23 -9.77 12.10
CA ARG A 92 -6.64 -8.67 11.25
C ARG A 92 -7.67 -7.86 12.03
N PRO A 93 -7.59 -6.53 12.02
CA PRO A 93 -8.66 -5.71 12.59
C PRO A 93 -9.98 -6.14 11.96
N ARG A 94 -11.03 -6.24 12.79
CA ARG A 94 -12.37 -6.61 12.30
C ARG A 94 -12.78 -5.61 11.24
N LEU A 95 -12.94 -6.09 10.03
CA LEU A 95 -13.39 -5.28 8.91
C LEU A 95 -14.90 -5.05 9.05
N SER A 96 -15.39 -3.99 8.43
CA SER A 96 -16.83 -3.81 8.22
C SER A 96 -17.38 -4.94 7.34
N TYR A 97 -18.70 -5.15 7.38
CA TYR A 97 -19.38 -6.16 6.56
C TYR A 97 -19.02 -6.05 5.06
N THR A 98 -18.85 -4.83 4.55
CA THR A 98 -18.39 -4.55 3.18
C THR A 98 -16.92 -4.93 2.93
N GLY A 99 -16.06 -4.75 3.93
CA GLY A 99 -14.65 -5.17 3.89
C GLY A 99 -14.46 -6.69 3.92
N GLU A 100 -15.30 -7.42 4.65
CA GLU A 100 -15.26 -8.89 4.70
C GLU A 100 -15.69 -9.52 3.36
N GLN A 101 -16.76 -9.01 2.74
CA GLN A 101 -17.21 -9.47 1.42
C GLN A 101 -16.17 -9.25 0.32
N SER A 102 -15.42 -8.14 0.40
CA SER A 102 -14.37 -7.82 -0.56
C SER A 102 -13.20 -8.80 -0.52
N LEU A 103 -12.86 -9.34 0.66
CA LEU A 103 -11.79 -10.35 0.81
C LEU A 103 -12.17 -11.71 0.23
N GLN A 104 -13.43 -12.12 0.33
CA GLN A 104 -13.90 -13.40 -0.21
C GLN A 104 -13.89 -13.43 -1.75
N THR A 105 -13.93 -12.27 -2.40
CA THR A 105 -14.01 -12.16 -3.86
C THR A 105 -12.64 -12.23 -4.55
N VAL A 106 -11.53 -12.08 -3.82
CA VAL A 106 -10.18 -11.90 -4.40
C VAL A 106 -9.33 -13.19 -4.42
N ASN A 107 -9.79 -14.32 -3.87
CA ASN A 107 -9.07 -15.59 -4.00
C ASN A 107 -9.97 -16.81 -3.72
N PRO A 108 -10.24 -17.69 -4.70
CA PRO A 108 -10.84 -19.00 -4.42
C PRO A 108 -9.83 -20.02 -3.83
N ASP A 109 -8.54 -19.70 -3.80
CA ASP A 109 -7.49 -20.65 -3.37
C ASP A 109 -7.04 -20.50 -1.90
N PHE A 110 -7.62 -19.58 -1.12
CA PHE A 110 -7.24 -19.41 0.30
C PHE A 110 -8.25 -19.99 1.32
N THR A 111 -9.38 -20.56 0.87
CA THR A 111 -10.43 -21.07 1.78
C THR A 111 -10.49 -22.59 1.89
N ARG A 112 -9.52 -23.34 1.35
CA ARG A 112 -9.35 -24.75 1.71
C ARG A 112 -8.44 -24.89 2.92
N LEU A 113 -8.90 -24.48 4.10
CA LEU A 113 -8.44 -24.95 5.43
C LEU A 113 -9.22 -24.22 6.54
N SER A 114 -10.54 -24.32 6.55
CA SER A 114 -11.30 -24.28 7.81
C SER A 114 -12.67 -24.89 7.55
N GLY A 115 -12.82 -26.15 7.96
CA GLY A 115 -14.12 -26.80 7.98
C GLY A 115 -14.90 -26.33 9.21
N ALA A 116 -16.10 -25.79 8.99
CA ALA A 116 -17.32 -26.15 9.71
C ALA A 116 -18.47 -25.30 9.15
N ALA A 117 -19.58 -25.98 8.90
CA ALA A 117 -20.90 -25.44 8.56
C ALA A 117 -21.34 -24.36 9.59
N GLU A 118 -22.29 -23.45 9.33
CA GLU A 118 -23.65 -23.73 8.90
C GLU A 118 -24.42 -22.41 8.70
N ASN A 119 -25.42 -22.43 7.81
CA ASN A 119 -26.56 -21.51 7.64
C ASN A 119 -26.40 -20.25 6.78
N LEU A 120 -26.65 -20.47 5.49
CA LEU A 120 -27.06 -19.51 4.49
C LEU A 120 -28.48 -18.96 4.78
N SER A 121 -28.63 -17.65 4.80
CA SER A 121 -29.88 -16.98 4.43
C SER A 121 -29.60 -16.09 3.22
N GLU A 122 -30.30 -16.40 2.14
CA GLU A 122 -30.23 -15.77 0.83
C GLU A 122 -30.52 -14.26 0.92
N ASP A 123 -29.64 -13.45 0.35
CA ASP A 123 -30.06 -12.25 -0.36
C ASP A 123 -29.33 -12.21 -1.71
N GLN A 124 -30.12 -12.39 -2.78
CA GLN A 124 -29.64 -12.54 -4.15
C GLN A 124 -29.25 -11.17 -4.71
N GLY A 125 -28.04 -10.71 -4.38
CA GLY A 125 -27.34 -9.73 -5.20
C GLY A 125 -26.74 -10.42 -6.41
N THR A 126 -27.32 -10.22 -7.59
CA THR A 126 -26.84 -10.72 -8.89
C THR A 126 -25.32 -10.62 -9.02
N HIS A 127 -24.63 -11.76 -8.93
CA HIS A 127 -23.19 -11.86 -9.09
C HIS A 127 -22.84 -11.75 -10.58
N VAL A 128 -22.85 -10.52 -11.10
CA VAL A 128 -22.30 -10.23 -12.43
C VAL A 128 -20.83 -10.65 -12.39
N GLN A 129 -20.46 -11.67 -13.18
CA GLN A 129 -19.09 -12.14 -13.25
C GLN A 129 -18.19 -10.97 -13.68
N LYS A 130 -17.40 -10.43 -12.74
CA LYS A 130 -16.45 -9.35 -12.99
C LYS A 130 -15.40 -9.85 -13.98
N GLY A 131 -15.43 -9.30 -15.20
CA GLY A 131 -14.48 -9.67 -16.24
C GLY A 131 -13.08 -9.14 -15.94
N PRO A 132 -12.05 -9.53 -16.73
CA PRO A 132 -10.69 -8.99 -16.61
C PRO A 132 -10.62 -7.46 -16.62
N TRP A 133 -11.55 -6.83 -17.34
CA TRP A 133 -11.71 -5.37 -17.40
C TRP A 133 -12.24 -4.74 -16.11
N ASP A 134 -13.10 -5.44 -15.37
CA ASP A 134 -13.62 -4.95 -14.09
C ASP A 134 -12.56 -5.06 -13.01
N THR A 135 -11.77 -6.15 -13.02
CA THR A 135 -10.59 -6.29 -12.17
C THR A 135 -9.56 -5.20 -12.46
N PHE A 136 -9.27 -4.92 -13.73
CA PHE A 136 -8.36 -3.83 -14.11
C PHE A 136 -8.84 -2.48 -13.58
N ARG A 137 -10.13 -2.13 -13.76
CA ARG A 137 -10.70 -0.89 -13.24
C ARG A 137 -10.65 -0.83 -11.71
N SER A 138 -10.91 -1.94 -11.03
CA SER A 138 -10.81 -2.03 -9.57
C SER A 138 -9.38 -1.78 -9.09
N THR A 139 -8.39 -2.41 -9.73
CA THR A 139 -6.97 -2.23 -9.38
C THR A 139 -6.49 -0.81 -9.67
N LEU A 140 -6.91 -0.23 -10.80
CA LEU A 140 -6.60 1.16 -11.12
C LEU A 140 -7.18 2.11 -10.07
N SER A 141 -8.45 1.93 -9.69
CA SER A 141 -9.10 2.71 -8.64
C SER A 141 -8.35 2.63 -7.31
N TYR A 142 -7.97 1.42 -6.89
CA TYR A 142 -7.19 1.20 -5.68
C TYR A 142 -5.83 1.90 -5.75
N TYR A 143 -5.11 1.80 -6.87
CA TYR A 143 -3.80 2.45 -7.01
C TYR A 143 -3.91 3.98 -7.04
N THR A 144 -4.95 4.52 -7.68
CA THR A 144 -5.27 5.95 -7.64
C THR A 144 -5.58 6.42 -6.22
N GLU A 145 -6.30 5.61 -5.44
CA GLU A 145 -6.57 5.89 -4.03
C GLU A 145 -5.30 5.86 -3.18
N CYS A 146 -4.42 4.88 -3.38
CA CYS A 146 -3.11 4.85 -2.74
C CYS A 146 -2.25 6.07 -3.07
N LEU A 147 -2.20 6.49 -4.33
CA LEU A 147 -1.48 7.70 -4.75
C LEU A 147 -2.06 8.95 -4.08
N ARG A 148 -3.39 9.06 -4.00
CA ARG A 148 -4.06 10.16 -3.28
C ARG A 148 -3.69 10.16 -1.79
N ASN A 149 -3.64 9.00 -1.17
CA ASN A 149 -3.26 8.86 0.24
C ASN A 149 -1.78 9.21 0.49
N GLU A 150 -0.88 8.91 -0.46
CA GLU A 150 0.54 9.29 -0.34
C GLU A 150 0.81 10.77 -0.65
N GLU A 151 0.10 11.37 -1.60
CA GLU A 151 0.24 12.79 -1.92
C GLU A 151 -0.39 13.67 -0.83
N GLY A 152 -1.47 13.20 -0.21
CA GLY A 152 -2.27 13.95 0.76
C GLY A 152 -3.00 15.13 0.12
N ALA A 153 -3.91 15.75 0.87
CA ALA A 153 -4.55 16.99 0.44
C ALA A 153 -3.64 18.20 0.74
N ASP A 154 -3.34 19.00 -0.29
CA ASP A 154 -2.77 20.34 -0.11
C ASP A 154 -3.90 21.28 0.35
N ALA A 155 -4.10 21.31 1.67
CA ALA A 155 -5.18 22.04 2.32
C ALA A 155 -4.71 23.38 2.92
N SER A 156 -3.51 23.83 2.57
CA SER A 156 -3.00 25.13 2.99
C SER A 156 -3.50 26.26 2.09
N ALA A 157 -3.61 27.44 2.67
CA ALA A 157 -4.04 28.62 1.94
C ALA A 157 -3.55 29.91 2.59
N PHE A 158 -3.45 30.95 1.78
CA PHE A 158 -3.27 32.30 2.30
C PHE A 158 -4.59 32.86 2.84
N ILE A 159 -4.54 33.78 3.80
CA ILE A 159 -5.75 34.39 4.37
C ILE A 159 -6.63 35.06 3.29
N GLU A 160 -6.00 35.60 2.24
CA GLU A 160 -6.64 36.26 1.10
C GLU A 160 -7.40 35.29 0.18
N ASP A 161 -7.17 33.97 0.31
CA ASP A 161 -7.86 32.93 -0.45
C ASP A 161 -9.21 32.51 0.18
N LEU A 162 -9.66 33.21 1.24
CA LEU A 162 -10.95 32.98 1.88
C LEU A 162 -12.11 33.15 0.88
N GLY A 163 -13.04 32.20 0.86
CA GLY A 163 -14.17 32.20 -0.08
C GLY A 163 -13.82 31.68 -1.48
N LYS A 164 -12.53 31.41 -1.74
CA LYS A 164 -12.02 30.87 -3.01
C LYS A 164 -11.49 29.45 -2.85
N LYS A 165 -10.59 29.22 -1.90
CA LYS A 165 -9.99 27.89 -1.65
C LYS A 165 -10.53 27.22 -0.39
N TYR A 166 -10.95 28.00 0.58
CA TYR A 166 -11.43 27.48 1.87
C TYR A 166 -12.52 28.36 2.44
N LEU A 167 -13.27 27.79 3.38
CA LEU A 167 -14.35 28.42 4.12
C LEU A 167 -14.14 28.15 5.61
N PHE A 168 -14.57 29.07 6.47
CA PHE A 168 -14.65 28.81 7.89
C PHE A 168 -15.98 28.14 8.23
N ALA A 169 -15.91 26.95 8.83
CA ALA A 169 -17.08 26.34 9.45
C ALA A 169 -17.42 27.11 10.74
N ASN A 170 -18.72 27.30 11.00
CA ASN A 170 -19.14 27.99 12.22
C ASN A 170 -19.00 27.02 13.40
N GLY A 171 -18.27 27.42 14.45
CA GLY A 171 -17.92 26.57 15.59
C GLY A 171 -19.07 26.25 16.56
N ILE A 172 -20.32 26.39 16.13
CA ILE A 172 -21.50 26.21 16.98
C ILE A 172 -22.11 24.83 16.71
N GLY A 173 -22.39 24.08 17.78
CA GLY A 173 -23.04 22.77 17.67
C GLY A 173 -22.11 21.66 17.18
N ASN A 174 -22.63 20.72 16.40
CA ASN A 174 -21.89 19.57 15.89
C ASN A 174 -21.08 19.95 14.63
N TRP A 175 -20.14 20.89 14.77
CA TRP A 175 -19.41 21.49 13.65
C TRP A 175 -18.21 20.65 13.15
N TYR A 176 -17.84 19.59 13.86
CA TYR A 176 -16.72 18.72 13.50
C TYR A 176 -17.08 17.23 13.60
N PRO A 177 -16.50 16.37 12.75
CA PRO A 177 -16.66 14.92 12.82
C PRO A 177 -16.02 14.33 14.08
N ARG A 178 -16.66 13.31 14.66
CA ARG A 178 -16.13 12.55 15.81
C ARG A 178 -15.73 11.16 15.35
N THR A 179 -14.60 10.67 15.86
CA THR A 179 -14.02 9.41 15.41
C THR A 179 -15.00 8.25 15.50
N GLY A 180 -15.19 7.53 14.38
CA GLY A 180 -16.11 6.40 14.28
C GLY A 180 -17.60 6.75 14.23
N GLU A 181 -17.96 8.04 14.19
CA GLU A 181 -19.34 8.50 14.02
C GLU A 181 -19.55 9.06 12.61
N SER A 182 -20.75 8.84 12.05
CA SER A 182 -21.16 9.52 10.84
C SER A 182 -21.42 11.00 11.13
N TRP A 183 -20.98 11.87 10.24
CA TRP A 183 -21.13 13.31 10.38
C TRP A 183 -21.57 13.94 9.07
N SER A 184 -22.39 15.00 9.16
CA SER A 184 -22.81 15.79 8.01
C SER A 184 -22.99 17.24 8.39
N TYR A 185 -22.65 18.14 7.47
CA TYR A 185 -22.76 19.58 7.64
C TYR A 185 -23.20 20.24 6.35
N VAL A 186 -24.04 21.26 6.46
CA VAL A 186 -24.66 21.92 5.32
C VAL A 186 -24.14 23.35 5.24
N ILE A 187 -23.57 23.69 4.08
CA ILE A 187 -23.09 25.03 3.75
C ILE A 187 -24.10 25.65 2.79
N PRO A 188 -24.83 26.71 3.17
CA PRO A 188 -25.77 27.37 2.27
C PRO A 188 -25.03 28.06 1.12
N LEU A 189 -25.58 27.98 -0.09
CA LEU A 189 -25.03 28.70 -1.24
C LEU A 189 -25.21 30.21 -1.05
N GLY A 190 -24.19 30.98 -1.40
CA GLY A 190 -24.26 32.43 -1.35
C GLY A 190 -23.21 33.08 -2.26
N PRO A 191 -23.39 34.37 -2.61
CA PRO A 191 -22.47 35.08 -3.50
C PRO A 191 -21.01 35.10 -3.01
N HIS A 192 -20.82 35.02 -1.68
CA HIS A 192 -19.50 35.05 -1.05
C HIS A 192 -18.70 33.74 -1.19
N ILE A 193 -19.33 32.64 -1.62
CA ILE A 193 -18.67 31.35 -1.85
C ILE A 193 -18.74 30.90 -3.31
N SER A 194 -19.15 31.78 -4.23
CA SER A 194 -19.28 31.46 -5.66
C SER A 194 -17.98 30.95 -6.26
N ASP A 195 -16.86 31.57 -5.91
CA ASP A 195 -15.54 31.22 -6.41
C ASP A 195 -15.12 29.84 -5.93
N PHE A 196 -15.38 29.53 -4.65
CA PHE A 196 -15.16 28.20 -4.07
C PHE A 196 -16.00 27.12 -4.75
N ILE A 197 -17.29 27.38 -5.00
CA ILE A 197 -18.17 26.45 -5.73
C ILE A 197 -17.65 26.24 -7.14
N GLN A 198 -17.26 27.32 -7.82
CA GLN A 198 -16.72 27.23 -9.18
C GLN A 198 -15.44 26.39 -9.20
N ALA A 199 -14.53 26.62 -8.25
CA ALA A 199 -13.30 25.84 -8.10
C ALA A 199 -13.60 24.35 -7.89
N LEU A 200 -14.51 24.02 -6.97
CA LEU A 200 -14.94 22.65 -6.71
C LEU A 200 -15.55 21.98 -7.95
N SER A 201 -16.43 22.69 -8.68
CA SER A 201 -17.12 22.16 -9.86
C SER A 201 -16.21 21.91 -11.06
N ARG A 202 -15.12 22.67 -11.20
CA ARG A 202 -14.23 22.59 -12.37
C ARG A 202 -13.47 21.26 -12.44
N ASN A 203 -13.08 20.72 -11.28
CA ASN A 203 -12.33 19.47 -11.19
C ASN A 203 -13.00 18.51 -10.19
N ALA A 204 -14.24 18.09 -10.47
CA ALA A 204 -15.04 17.25 -9.57
C ALA A 204 -14.40 15.90 -9.21
N VAL A 205 -13.43 15.42 -10.02
CA VAL A 205 -12.74 14.14 -9.79
C VAL A 205 -11.46 14.31 -8.96
N ASP A 206 -10.79 15.45 -9.08
CA ASP A 206 -9.47 15.69 -8.47
C ASP A 206 -9.55 16.56 -7.20
N ASN A 207 -10.63 17.33 -7.04
CA ASN A 207 -10.82 18.15 -5.85
C ASN A 207 -11.31 17.28 -4.69
N ILE A 208 -10.50 17.19 -3.64
CA ILE A 208 -10.89 16.59 -2.36
C ILE A 208 -11.27 17.71 -1.41
N VAL A 209 -12.44 17.60 -0.78
CA VAL A 209 -12.84 18.52 0.28
C VAL A 209 -12.40 17.93 1.62
N VAL A 210 -11.72 18.74 2.41
CA VAL A 210 -11.30 18.35 3.75
C VAL A 210 -11.75 19.35 4.80
N LEU A 211 -12.05 18.87 6.00
CA LEU A 211 -12.17 19.72 7.18
C LEU A 211 -10.84 19.71 7.93
N GLY A 212 -10.16 20.84 7.95
CA GLY A 212 -8.88 21.02 8.63
C GLY A 212 -9.03 21.62 10.03
N TYR A 213 -8.58 20.92 11.07
CA TYR A 213 -8.56 21.43 12.45
C TYR A 213 -7.59 20.63 13.35
N PRO A 214 -6.85 21.26 14.29
CA PRO A 214 -6.70 22.70 14.47
C PRO A 214 -5.89 23.34 13.34
N ILE A 215 -5.96 24.66 13.23
CA ILE A 215 -5.25 25.43 12.18
C ILE A 215 -4.06 26.16 12.79
N GLU A 216 -2.89 25.96 12.21
CA GLU A 216 -1.70 26.78 12.44
C GLU A 216 -1.73 27.99 11.50
N ALA A 217 -1.53 29.19 12.05
CA ALA A 217 -1.42 30.42 11.27
C ALA A 217 0.02 30.95 11.33
N VAL A 218 0.74 30.81 10.22
CA VAL A 218 2.12 31.28 10.09
C VAL A 218 2.13 32.71 9.57
N HIS A 219 2.77 33.60 10.31
CA HIS A 219 2.93 35.00 9.91
C HIS A 219 4.11 35.17 8.95
N ILE A 220 3.84 35.70 7.75
CA ILE A 220 4.86 35.94 6.73
C ILE A 220 5.05 37.44 6.57
N LYS A 221 6.20 37.92 7.03
CA LYS A 221 6.60 39.32 6.85
C LYS A 221 7.00 39.55 5.40
N ARG A 222 6.42 40.56 4.75
CA ARG A 222 6.78 40.96 3.38
C ARG A 222 7.44 42.33 3.40
N THR A 223 8.49 42.50 2.62
CA THR A 223 9.28 43.75 2.60
C THR A 223 8.54 44.90 1.90
N ASP A 224 7.75 44.57 0.85
CA ASP A 224 7.10 45.57 -0.03
C ASP A 224 5.56 45.39 -0.12
N ALA A 225 4.97 44.57 0.75
CA ALA A 225 3.54 44.26 0.74
C ALA A 225 3.02 44.11 2.19
N PRO A 226 1.70 44.21 2.44
CA PRO A 226 1.17 43.93 3.77
C PRO A 226 1.57 42.51 4.21
N ASP A 227 1.85 42.38 5.50
CA ASP A 227 2.09 41.09 6.12
C ASP A 227 0.91 40.16 5.83
N THR A 228 1.21 38.94 5.42
CA THR A 228 0.20 37.93 5.11
C THR A 228 0.27 36.78 6.11
N ARG A 229 -0.82 36.03 6.20
CA ARG A 229 -0.92 34.85 7.06
C ARG A 229 -1.17 33.64 6.17
N PHE A 230 -0.37 32.61 6.41
CA PHE A 230 -0.53 31.32 5.77
C PHE A 230 -1.15 30.35 6.76
N LEU A 231 -2.28 29.77 6.39
CA LEU A 231 -3.05 28.85 7.21
C LEU A 231 -2.72 27.43 6.80
N ARG A 232 -2.46 26.56 7.78
CA ARG A 232 -2.21 25.13 7.58
C ARG A 232 -3.00 24.33 8.60
N PRO A 233 -3.82 23.36 8.19
CA PRO A 233 -4.43 22.44 9.14
C PRO A 233 -3.39 21.45 9.67
N VAL A 234 -3.47 21.13 10.95
CA VAL A 234 -2.63 20.10 11.59
C VAL A 234 -3.22 18.71 11.34
N PHE A 235 -4.53 18.56 11.56
CA PHE A 235 -5.28 17.37 11.15
C PHE A 235 -6.33 17.73 10.12
N GLN A 236 -6.70 16.75 9.31
CA GLN A 236 -7.72 16.84 8.28
C GLN A 236 -8.66 15.64 8.34
N TYR A 237 -9.94 15.88 8.01
CA TYR A 237 -10.93 14.84 7.76
C TYR A 237 -11.31 14.90 6.29
N ILE A 238 -11.22 13.79 5.58
CA ILE A 238 -11.68 13.69 4.20
C ILE A 238 -13.21 13.65 4.20
N LEU A 239 -13.82 14.49 3.37
CA LEU A 239 -15.26 14.68 3.30
C LEU A 239 -15.81 14.36 1.91
N ASP A 240 -16.92 13.64 1.89
CA ASP A 240 -17.78 13.52 0.73
C ASP A 240 -18.53 14.82 0.50
N THR A 241 -18.68 15.22 -0.75
CA THR A 241 -19.38 16.46 -1.12
C THR A 241 -20.55 16.15 -2.04
N ARG A 242 -21.73 16.67 -1.70
CA ARG A 242 -22.94 16.60 -2.52
C ARG A 242 -23.54 17.98 -2.71
N PHE A 243 -23.73 18.36 -3.98
CA PHE A 243 -24.41 19.60 -4.34
C PHE A 243 -25.92 19.38 -4.38
N THR A 244 -26.66 20.29 -3.78
CA THR A 244 -28.12 20.39 -3.82
C THR A 244 -28.50 21.79 -4.30
N ASP A 245 -29.75 21.97 -4.74
CA ASP A 245 -30.21 23.20 -5.42
C ASP A 245 -29.92 24.52 -4.68
N ASN A 246 -29.69 24.49 -3.36
CA ASN A 246 -29.31 25.68 -2.59
C ASN A 246 -28.26 25.45 -1.49
N SER A 247 -27.58 24.30 -1.47
CA SER A 247 -26.54 24.04 -0.46
C SER A 247 -25.50 23.01 -0.89
N ILE A 248 -24.33 23.07 -0.26
CA ILE A 248 -23.32 22.02 -0.31
C ILE A 248 -23.48 21.19 0.96
N ASN A 249 -23.78 19.90 0.82
CA ASN A 249 -23.75 18.96 1.93
C ASN A 249 -22.39 18.27 1.94
N ILE A 250 -21.66 18.41 3.04
CA ILE A 250 -20.41 17.71 3.28
C ILE A 250 -20.63 16.65 4.35
N SER A 251 -20.12 15.44 4.14
CA SER A 251 -20.35 14.32 5.05
C SER A 251 -19.17 13.36 5.14
N THR A 252 -19.14 12.56 6.21
CA THR A 252 -18.25 11.41 6.33
C THR A 252 -18.96 10.30 7.10
N SER A 253 -18.80 9.04 6.68
CA SER A 253 -19.40 7.87 7.36
C SER A 253 -18.49 7.26 8.41
N ASP A 254 -17.18 7.44 8.28
CA ASP A 254 -16.16 6.99 9.24
C ASP A 254 -15.13 8.10 9.38
N ALA A 255 -15.37 8.99 10.33
CA ALA A 255 -14.46 10.08 10.59
C ALA A 255 -13.16 9.54 11.19
N GLN A 256 -12.06 9.65 10.45
CA GLN A 256 -10.72 9.39 10.95
C GLN A 256 -9.87 10.65 10.70
N PRO A 257 -9.30 11.29 11.73
CA PRO A 257 -8.41 12.42 11.53
C PRO A 257 -7.07 11.91 10.96
N GLU A 258 -6.66 12.49 9.85
CA GLU A 258 -5.32 12.30 9.28
C GLU A 258 -4.44 13.48 9.64
N ILE A 259 -3.14 13.24 9.86
CA ILE A 259 -2.18 14.34 10.01
C ILE A 259 -1.94 14.94 8.63
N SER A 260 -2.02 16.27 8.50
CA SER A 260 -1.66 16.95 7.26
C SER A 260 -0.18 16.73 6.95
N LEU A 261 0.08 16.03 5.83
CA LEU A 261 1.45 15.79 5.34
C LEU A 261 2.18 17.10 5.08
N GLU A 262 1.47 18.12 4.59
CA GLU A 262 2.05 19.43 4.32
C GLU A 262 2.49 20.12 5.62
N TRP A 263 1.67 20.08 6.67
CA TRP A 263 2.06 20.59 7.97
C TRP A 263 3.30 19.85 8.52
N MET A 264 3.34 18.51 8.43
CA MET A 264 4.49 17.71 8.88
C MET A 264 5.81 18.09 8.21
N LYS A 265 5.79 18.44 6.91
CA LYS A 265 7.00 18.84 6.17
C LYS A 265 7.73 20.02 6.81
N TYR A 266 7.01 20.88 7.51
CA TYR A 266 7.55 22.11 8.08
C TYR A 266 7.62 22.11 9.62
N SER A 267 6.89 21.23 10.31
CA SER A 267 6.83 21.20 11.78
C SER A 267 7.95 20.41 12.45
N LEU A 268 8.62 19.50 11.74
CA LEU A 268 9.69 18.64 12.26
C LEU A 268 11.11 19.21 12.06
N LYS A 269 11.24 20.52 11.85
CA LYS A 269 12.54 21.20 11.67
C LYS A 269 13.05 21.87 12.94
#